data_AF-A0ABD5V2T6-F1
#
_entry.id   AF-A0ABD5V2T6-F1
#
_cell.length_a   1.000
_cell.length_b   1.000
_cell.length_c   1.000
_cell.angle_alpha   90.00
_cell.angle_beta   90.00
_cell.angle_gamma   90.00
#
_symmetry.space_group_name_H-M   'P 1'
#
loop_
_entity.id
_entity.type
_entity.pdbx_description
1 polymer ?
#
loop_
_entity_poly.entity_id
_entity_poly.type
_entity_poly.pdbx_seq_one_letter_code
_entity_poly.pdbx_strand_id
1 'polypeptide(L)'
;MGRWLTTRRQYLSLGATGTACLAGCADRLNNEATDDNGSSDDEIDSDAAETVDTSKRELDGIPEDGAVIFAYDDGLIEDYTQALPAHQAFNAPATTGIVTEWIGCQEYNGTDWMDVEHLEELEDAGWEIASHTTEHTVVGTYELIRDAESADLQVYPEEINMATGPQKTWRSPTVRKLLHVLY
;
A
#
# COMPACT_ATOMS: atom_id res chain seq x y z
N MET A 1 43.09 11.17 8.19
CA MET A 1 42.83 10.23 9.31
C MET A 1 41.60 10.70 10.08
N GLY A 2 40.42 10.13 9.80
CA GLY A 2 39.19 10.40 10.56
C GLY A 2 38.97 9.32 11.61
N ARG A 3 38.81 9.71 12.87
CA ARG A 3 38.57 8.81 14.01
C ARG A 3 37.13 8.34 14.00
N TRP A 4 36.93 7.02 13.91
CA TRP A 4 35.65 6.35 14.16
C TRP A 4 35.43 6.24 15.67
N LEU A 5 34.28 6.69 16.18
CA LEU A 5 33.84 6.40 17.53
C LEU A 5 32.79 5.30 17.48
N THR A 6 33.25 4.07 17.69
CA THR A 6 32.42 2.89 17.94
C THR A 6 31.82 3.01 19.34
N THR A 7 30.49 2.98 19.48
CA THR A 7 29.85 2.76 20.79
C THR A 7 29.00 1.50 20.73
N ARG A 8 29.59 0.41 21.22
CA ARG A 8 28.86 -0.82 21.59
C ARG A 8 28.07 -0.57 22.87
N ARG A 9 26.82 -1.02 22.93
CA ARG A 9 26.16 -1.35 24.20
C ARG A 9 25.45 -2.70 24.05
N GLN A 10 25.98 -3.68 24.78
CA GLN A 10 25.31 -4.93 25.12
C GLN A 10 24.71 -4.75 26.51
N TYR A 11 23.48 -5.21 26.73
CA TYR A 11 23.02 -5.67 28.04
C TYR A 11 22.14 -6.91 27.85
N LEU A 12 22.60 -8.02 28.46
CA LEU A 12 21.84 -9.22 28.75
C LEU A 12 21.00 -9.01 30.02
N SER A 13 19.77 -9.55 30.07
CA SER A 13 19.24 -10.11 31.30
C SER A 13 18.16 -11.16 31.02
N LEU A 14 18.33 -12.33 31.64
CA LEU A 14 17.45 -13.49 31.64
C LEU A 14 16.12 -13.23 32.37
N GLY A 15 15.04 -13.83 31.84
CA GLY A 15 14.16 -14.74 32.60
C GLY A 15 12.94 -14.17 33.32
N ALA A 16 11.75 -14.64 32.91
CA ALA A 16 10.71 -15.12 33.83
C ALA A 16 9.68 -15.98 33.08
N THR A 17 9.61 -17.26 33.43
CA THR A 17 8.53 -18.19 33.12
C THR A 17 7.27 -17.81 33.92
N GLY A 18 6.10 -17.91 33.29
CA GLY A 18 4.81 -17.79 33.98
C GLY A 18 3.65 -18.26 33.13
N THR A 19 3.23 -19.51 33.31
CA THR A 19 1.99 -20.09 32.80
C THR A 19 0.87 -19.89 33.82
N ALA A 20 -0.29 -19.38 33.41
CA ALA A 20 -1.61 -19.73 33.97
C ALA A 20 -2.74 -19.19 33.10
N CYS A 21 -3.55 -20.10 32.54
CA CYS A 21 -4.89 -19.84 32.01
C CYS A 21 -5.85 -19.45 33.16
N LEU A 22 -6.93 -18.73 32.87
CA LEU A 22 -8.30 -19.06 33.31
C LEU A 22 -9.36 -18.15 32.64
N ALA A 23 -10.57 -18.71 32.59
CA ALA A 23 -11.74 -18.39 31.78
C ALA A 23 -12.42 -17.03 32.05
N GLY A 24 -13.25 -16.61 31.10
CA GLY A 24 -14.04 -15.38 31.16
C GLY A 24 -15.36 -15.49 31.92
N CYS A 25 -16.05 -14.34 31.95
CA CYS A 25 -17.47 -14.24 32.22
C CYS A 25 -18.04 -13.13 31.32
N ALA A 26 -18.81 -13.53 30.31
CA ALA A 26 -19.85 -12.68 29.77
C ALA A 26 -20.98 -12.67 30.80
N ASP A 27 -21.34 -11.51 31.34
CA ASP A 27 -22.52 -11.39 32.19
C ASP A 27 -23.67 -10.79 31.38
N ARG A 28 -24.71 -11.61 31.22
CA ARG A 28 -25.95 -11.34 30.52
C ARG A 28 -27.05 -11.89 31.42
N LEU A 29 -27.63 -11.04 32.28
CA LEU A 29 -28.87 -11.28 33.02
C LEU A 29 -29.62 -9.94 33.04
N ASN A 30 -30.69 -9.72 32.27
CA ASN A 30 -32.05 -10.29 32.32
C ASN A 30 -33.00 -9.43 33.18
N ASN A 31 -34.00 -8.90 32.48
CA ASN A 31 -35.31 -8.41 32.90
C ASN A 31 -35.67 -8.55 34.39
N GLU A 32 -35.87 -7.41 35.03
CA GLU A 32 -36.91 -7.25 36.05
C GLU A 32 -38.03 -6.38 35.48
N ALA A 33 -39.18 -7.03 35.29
CA ALA A 33 -40.45 -6.39 35.06
C ALA A 33 -40.93 -5.75 36.37
N THR A 34 -41.23 -4.46 36.33
CA THR A 34 -42.24 -3.86 37.20
C THR A 34 -43.17 -3.04 36.34
N ASP A 35 -44.45 -3.36 36.49
CA ASP A 35 -45.59 -2.81 35.79
C ASP A 35 -45.98 -1.41 36.29
N ASP A 36 -46.56 -0.67 35.34
CA ASP A 36 -47.67 0.28 35.47
C ASP A 36 -47.38 1.72 35.96
N ASN A 37 -47.48 2.68 35.02
CA ASN A 37 -48.59 3.63 35.00
C ASN A 37 -48.52 4.48 33.72
N GLY A 38 -49.62 4.50 32.96
CA GLY A 38 -49.70 5.11 31.63
C GLY A 38 -49.74 6.64 31.59
N SER A 39 -49.42 7.17 30.43
CA SER A 39 -50.25 8.14 29.71
C SER A 39 -49.67 8.33 28.31
N SER A 40 -50.56 8.34 27.34
CA SER A 40 -50.37 8.79 25.96
C SER A 40 -49.57 10.09 25.88
N ASP A 41 -48.71 10.21 24.86
CA ASP A 41 -48.94 11.11 23.74
C ASP A 41 -47.91 10.84 22.63
N ASP A 42 -48.43 10.67 21.41
CA ASP A 42 -47.69 10.58 20.15
C ASP A 42 -47.03 11.94 19.87
N GLU A 43 -45.70 11.99 19.78
CA GLU A 43 -44.99 13.08 19.12
C GLU A 43 -43.93 12.46 18.20
N ILE A 44 -44.27 12.36 16.93
CA ILE A 44 -43.31 12.19 15.83
C ILE A 44 -42.70 13.57 15.62
N ASP A 45 -41.54 13.82 16.24
CA ASP A 45 -40.78 15.03 15.95
C ASP A 45 -39.86 14.77 14.76
N SER A 46 -40.33 15.30 13.63
CA SER A 46 -39.61 15.48 12.38
C SER A 46 -38.45 16.46 12.54
N ASP A 47 -37.35 16.17 11.85
CA ASP A 47 -36.36 17.16 11.41
C ASP A 47 -35.38 17.71 12.45
N ALA A 48 -34.68 16.83 13.14
CA ALA A 48 -33.29 17.12 13.52
C ALA A 48 -32.38 16.71 12.35
N ALA A 49 -32.19 17.62 11.41
CA ALA A 49 -31.07 17.55 10.48
C ALA A 49 -29.79 17.55 11.33
N GLU A 50 -29.26 16.36 11.61
CA GLU A 50 -27.94 16.21 12.20
C GLU A 50 -26.97 16.84 11.20
N THR A 51 -26.56 18.07 11.47
CA THR A 51 -25.42 18.67 10.80
C THR A 51 -24.22 17.88 11.26
N VAL A 52 -23.93 16.77 10.57
CA VAL A 52 -22.67 16.05 10.70
C VAL A 52 -21.60 17.06 10.34
N ASP A 53 -20.98 17.61 11.37
CA ASP A 53 -19.81 18.47 11.26
C ASP A 53 -18.66 17.61 10.70
N THR A 54 -18.64 17.52 9.38
CA THR A 54 -17.61 16.83 8.61
C THR A 54 -16.29 17.62 8.59
N SER A 55 -16.23 18.80 9.23
CA SER A 55 -15.04 19.65 9.22
C SER A 55 -13.92 19.16 10.15
N LYS A 56 -14.14 18.07 10.88
CA LYS A 56 -13.15 17.48 11.78
C LYS A 56 -13.06 15.97 11.63
N ARG A 57 -12.83 15.48 10.41
CA ARG A 57 -12.04 14.25 10.30
C ARG A 57 -10.66 14.62 10.82
N GLU A 58 -10.32 14.14 12.02
CA GLU A 58 -8.96 14.23 12.57
C GLU A 58 -7.98 13.86 11.46
N LEU A 59 -7.25 14.85 10.95
CA LEU A 59 -6.06 14.67 10.12
C LEU A 59 -4.88 14.25 11.02
N ASP A 60 -5.17 13.47 12.05
CA ASP A 60 -4.18 13.02 13.01
C ASP A 60 -3.27 12.02 12.30
N GLY A 61 -2.05 12.48 12.01
CA GLY A 61 -1.01 11.67 11.38
C GLY A 61 -0.70 11.97 9.92
N ILE A 62 -1.41 12.90 9.25
CA ILE A 62 -0.95 13.39 7.93
C ILE A 62 0.07 14.51 8.16
N PRO A 63 1.32 14.35 7.69
CA PRO A 63 2.33 15.39 7.87
C PRO A 63 1.94 16.69 7.16
N GLU A 64 1.96 17.80 7.89
CA GLU A 64 1.71 19.15 7.36
C GLU A 64 2.73 19.55 6.27
N ASP A 65 3.93 18.95 6.30
CA ASP A 65 5.04 19.22 5.37
C ASP A 65 5.01 18.33 4.11
N GLY A 66 3.94 17.54 3.92
CA GLY A 66 3.78 16.60 2.80
C GLY A 66 4.27 15.19 3.12
N ALA A 67 3.83 14.22 2.31
CA ALA A 67 4.14 12.81 2.47
C ALA A 67 4.92 12.29 1.25
N VAL A 68 5.81 11.33 1.49
CA VAL A 68 6.56 10.60 0.47
C VAL A 68 6.26 9.12 0.63
N ILE A 69 6.04 8.44 -0.49
CA ILE A 69 5.88 6.98 -0.56
C ILE A 69 7.05 6.44 -1.37
N PHE A 70 7.68 5.39 -0.85
CA PHE A 70 8.68 4.61 -1.57
C PHE A 70 7.99 3.40 -2.17
N ALA A 71 8.06 3.25 -3.48
CA ALA A 71 7.52 2.13 -4.22
C ALA A 71 8.63 1.53 -5.08
N TYR A 72 8.77 0.22 -4.99
CA TYR A 72 9.68 -0.59 -5.80
C TYR A 72 8.85 -1.55 -6.65
N ASP A 73 9.34 -1.87 -7.84
CA ASP A 73 8.63 -2.71 -8.81
C ASP A 73 9.42 -4.02 -9.03
N ASP A 74 8.73 -4.99 -9.63
CA ASP A 74 9.21 -6.28 -10.10
C ASP A 74 9.61 -7.32 -9.05
N GLY A 75 10.23 -6.93 -7.92
CA GLY A 75 10.68 -7.84 -6.86
C GLY A 75 12.16 -8.25 -6.95
N LEU A 76 13.02 -7.34 -7.41
CA LEU A 76 14.46 -7.55 -7.54
C LEU A 76 15.14 -7.84 -6.19
N ILE A 77 16.18 -8.68 -6.19
CA ILE A 77 16.94 -9.00 -4.95
C ILE A 77 17.63 -7.78 -4.32
N GLU A 78 17.87 -6.72 -5.08
CA GLU A 78 18.43 -5.46 -4.60
C GLU A 78 17.50 -4.72 -3.64
N ASP A 79 16.18 -4.91 -3.74
CA ASP A 79 15.22 -4.34 -2.80
C ASP A 79 15.51 -4.88 -1.38
N TYR A 80 15.76 -6.19 -1.28
CA TYR A 80 16.16 -6.82 -0.03
C TYR A 80 17.60 -6.50 0.38
N THR A 81 18.57 -6.69 -0.52
CA THR A 81 20.00 -6.62 -0.15
C THR A 81 20.53 -5.19 0.01
N GLN A 82 19.88 -4.20 -0.60
CA GLN A 82 20.32 -2.81 -0.59
C GLN A 82 19.29 -1.84 -0.02
N ALA A 83 18.03 -1.90 -0.47
CA ALA A 83 17.02 -0.94 -0.06
C ALA A 83 16.55 -1.18 1.38
N LEU A 84 16.21 -2.42 1.77
CA LEU A 84 15.76 -2.75 3.12
C LEU A 84 16.73 -2.25 4.22
N PRO A 85 18.07 -2.46 4.14
CA PRO A 85 19.00 -1.90 5.12
C PRO A 85 18.93 -0.37 5.25
N ALA A 86 18.72 0.34 4.12
CA ALA A 86 18.55 1.80 4.15
C ALA A 86 17.23 2.19 4.82
N HIS A 87 16.14 1.51 4.50
CA HIS A 87 14.82 1.73 5.10
C HIS A 87 14.82 1.50 6.62
N GLN A 88 15.46 0.42 7.07
CA GLN A 88 15.63 0.12 8.50
C GLN A 88 16.43 1.21 9.23
N ALA A 89 17.45 1.79 8.58
CA ALA A 89 18.26 2.85 9.19
C ALA A 89 17.47 4.15 9.47
N PHE A 90 16.39 4.40 8.72
CA PHE A 90 15.55 5.58 8.86
C PHE A 90 14.14 5.27 9.41
N ASN A 91 13.84 4.00 9.72
CA ASN A 91 12.50 3.55 10.09
C ASN A 91 11.44 4.04 9.09
N ALA A 92 11.76 3.92 7.80
CA ALA A 92 10.90 4.34 6.70
C ALA A 92 10.26 3.09 6.07
N PRO A 93 8.94 2.95 6.03
CA PRO A 93 8.28 1.86 5.30
C PRO A 93 8.33 2.08 3.79
N ALA A 94 8.09 1.02 3.03
CA ALA A 94 7.93 1.06 1.57
C ALA A 94 6.90 0.03 1.10
N THR A 95 6.51 0.11 -0.16
CA THR A 95 5.73 -0.91 -0.87
C THR A 95 6.60 -1.52 -1.96
N THR A 96 6.57 -2.83 -2.14
CA THR A 96 7.20 -3.49 -3.30
C THR A 96 6.15 -4.26 -4.10
N GLY A 97 6.08 -4.01 -5.41
CA GLY A 97 5.23 -4.71 -6.35
C GLY A 97 5.92 -5.97 -6.84
N ILE A 98 5.32 -7.13 -6.62
CA ILE A 98 5.92 -8.42 -6.95
C ILE A 98 5.27 -9.04 -8.18
N VAL A 99 6.10 -9.38 -9.18
CA VAL A 99 5.70 -10.26 -10.28
C VAL A 99 5.74 -11.69 -9.77
N THR A 100 4.57 -12.29 -9.53
CA THR A 100 4.54 -13.54 -8.75
C THR A 100 5.24 -14.73 -9.43
N GLU A 101 5.37 -14.74 -10.76
CA GLU A 101 6.10 -15.81 -11.47
C GLU A 101 7.62 -15.68 -11.34
N TRP A 102 8.13 -14.50 -11.00
CA TRP A 102 9.57 -14.27 -10.88
C TRP A 102 10.11 -14.59 -9.48
N ILE A 103 9.24 -14.82 -8.49
CA ILE A 103 9.62 -15.15 -7.12
C ILE A 103 10.61 -16.33 -7.11
N GLY A 104 11.79 -16.11 -6.51
CA GLY A 104 12.85 -17.11 -6.36
C GLY A 104 13.56 -17.50 -7.65
N CYS A 105 13.31 -16.83 -8.77
CA CYS A 105 14.08 -17.03 -9.99
C CYS A 105 15.52 -16.52 -9.82
N GLN A 106 16.47 -17.28 -10.34
CA GLN A 106 17.90 -16.93 -10.37
C GLN A 106 18.38 -16.80 -11.81
N GLU A 107 19.26 -15.84 -12.07
CA GLU A 107 19.79 -15.48 -13.39
C GLU A 107 18.72 -15.21 -14.47
N TYR A 108 17.46 -14.97 -14.07
CA TYR A 108 16.37 -14.67 -14.98
C TYR A 108 16.39 -13.19 -15.36
N ASN A 109 16.39 -12.90 -16.67
CA ASN A 109 16.64 -11.56 -17.22
C ASN A 109 17.97 -10.94 -16.75
N GLY A 110 18.95 -11.78 -16.38
CA GLY A 110 20.29 -11.35 -15.97
C GLY A 110 20.39 -10.85 -14.53
N THR A 111 19.39 -11.14 -13.71
CA THR A 111 19.36 -10.80 -12.28
C THR A 111 18.72 -11.91 -11.46
N ASP A 112 18.85 -11.80 -10.14
CA ASP A 112 18.16 -12.66 -9.17
C ASP A 112 16.94 -11.92 -8.60
N TRP A 113 15.95 -12.70 -8.20
CA TRP A 113 14.66 -12.22 -7.71
C TRP A 113 14.46 -12.68 -6.28
N MET A 114 13.75 -11.87 -5.49
CA MET A 114 13.41 -12.24 -4.12
C MET A 114 12.59 -13.53 -4.10
N ASP A 115 12.91 -14.42 -3.15
CA ASP A 115 12.05 -15.57 -2.82
C ASP A 115 11.07 -15.21 -1.70
N VAL A 116 10.24 -16.18 -1.32
CA VAL A 116 9.22 -15.98 -0.27
C VAL A 116 9.82 -15.60 1.09
N GLU A 117 10.97 -16.16 1.46
CA GLU A 117 11.60 -15.87 2.76
C GLU A 117 12.04 -14.40 2.81
N HIS A 118 12.61 -13.88 1.72
CA HIS A 118 12.94 -12.46 1.62
C HIS A 118 11.70 -11.56 1.73
N LEU A 119 10.58 -11.95 1.11
CA LEU A 119 9.33 -11.17 1.15
C LEU A 119 8.69 -11.16 2.55
N GLU A 120 8.73 -12.28 3.27
CA GLU A 120 8.30 -12.35 4.67
C GLU A 120 9.16 -11.43 5.56
N GLU A 121 10.47 -11.37 5.34
CA GLU A 121 11.36 -10.46 6.06
C GLU A 121 11.09 -8.98 5.74
N LEU A 122 10.66 -8.66 4.52
CA LEU A 122 10.21 -7.30 4.17
C LEU A 122 8.91 -6.94 4.90
N GLU A 123 7.93 -7.85 4.93
CA GLU A 123 6.68 -7.65 5.67
C GLU A 123 6.95 -7.40 7.17
N ASP A 124 7.80 -8.23 7.77
CA ASP A 124 8.22 -8.09 9.18
C ASP A 124 8.91 -6.75 9.46
N ALA A 125 9.57 -6.16 8.44
CA ALA A 125 10.17 -4.84 8.51
C ALA A 125 9.17 -3.69 8.28
N GLY A 126 7.89 -4.00 8.07
CA GLY A 126 6.80 -3.04 7.88
C GLY A 126 6.61 -2.60 6.44
N TRP A 127 7.12 -3.34 5.47
CA TRP A 127 6.83 -3.10 4.06
C TRP A 127 5.50 -3.71 3.65
N GLU A 128 4.85 -3.10 2.67
CA GLU A 128 3.69 -3.67 2.00
C GLU A 128 4.12 -4.48 0.77
N ILE A 129 3.57 -5.68 0.61
CA ILE A 129 3.75 -6.52 -0.58
C ILE A 129 2.54 -6.33 -1.49
N ALA A 130 2.76 -5.69 -2.63
CA ALA A 130 1.74 -5.44 -3.65
C ALA A 130 1.86 -6.40 -4.83
N SER A 131 0.77 -6.59 -5.56
CA SER A 131 0.77 -7.36 -6.82
C SER A 131 1.35 -6.51 -7.94
N HIS A 132 2.25 -7.08 -8.75
CA HIS A 132 2.74 -6.49 -10.01
C HIS A 132 2.49 -7.40 -11.22
N THR A 133 1.26 -7.90 -11.33
CA THR A 133 0.80 -9.02 -12.17
C THR A 133 1.50 -10.36 -11.87
N THR A 134 1.07 -11.42 -12.56
CA THR A 134 1.74 -12.73 -12.47
C THR A 134 2.95 -12.83 -13.38
N GLU A 135 2.83 -12.37 -14.63
CA GLU A 135 3.80 -12.60 -15.72
C GLU A 135 4.47 -11.30 -16.21
N HIS A 136 4.31 -10.19 -15.49
CA HIS A 136 4.71 -8.86 -15.93
C HIS A 136 4.08 -8.49 -17.29
N THR A 137 2.78 -8.80 -17.41
CA THR A 137 2.02 -8.59 -18.64
C THR A 137 1.55 -7.14 -18.74
N VAL A 138 1.69 -6.56 -19.92
CA VAL A 138 1.16 -5.22 -20.24
C VAL A 138 -0.35 -5.22 -20.07
N VAL A 139 -0.86 -4.45 -19.10
CA VAL A 139 -2.31 -4.33 -18.83
C VAL A 139 -2.99 -3.29 -19.70
N GLY A 140 -2.21 -2.41 -20.33
CA GLY A 140 -2.73 -1.40 -21.25
C GLY A 140 -1.62 -0.79 -22.10
N THR A 141 -1.99 -0.45 -23.34
CA THR A 141 -1.11 0.24 -24.27
C THR A 141 -1.80 1.49 -24.79
N TYR A 142 -1.08 2.61 -24.77
CA TYR A 142 -1.59 3.89 -25.25
C TYR A 142 -0.67 4.46 -26.32
N GLU A 143 -1.27 4.95 -27.41
CA GLU A 143 -0.55 5.73 -28.40
C GLU A 143 -0.28 7.12 -27.84
N LEU A 144 0.95 7.60 -28.08
CA LEU A 144 1.30 8.97 -27.73
C LEU A 144 0.83 9.93 -28.82
N ILE A 145 0.33 11.10 -28.41
CA ILE A 145 -0.08 12.19 -29.32
C ILE A 145 1.12 12.65 -30.16
N ARG A 146 2.34 12.52 -29.62
CA ARG A 146 3.62 12.73 -30.30
C ARG A 146 4.68 11.83 -29.69
N ASP A 147 5.76 11.57 -30.40
CA ASP A 147 6.90 10.84 -29.84
C ASP A 147 7.48 11.57 -28.61
N ALA A 148 7.87 10.78 -27.61
CA ALA A 148 8.57 11.25 -26.43
C ALA A 148 10.08 11.29 -26.69
N GLU A 149 10.70 12.38 -26.27
CA GLU A 149 12.15 12.60 -26.25
C GLU A 149 12.68 12.58 -24.81
N SER A 150 13.96 12.23 -24.64
CA SER A 150 14.58 12.11 -23.30
C SER A 150 14.55 13.39 -22.44
N ALA A 151 14.38 14.55 -23.07
CA ALA A 151 14.28 15.85 -22.39
C ALA A 151 12.83 16.27 -22.09
N ASP A 152 11.83 15.52 -22.54
CA ASP A 152 10.44 15.83 -22.26
C ASP A 152 10.15 15.63 -20.76
N LEU A 153 9.59 16.66 -20.12
CA LEU A 153 9.12 16.59 -18.72
C LEU A 153 7.68 16.08 -18.61
N GLN A 154 7.01 15.91 -19.75
CA GLN A 154 5.62 15.50 -19.80
C GLN A 154 5.35 14.72 -21.10
N VAL A 155 4.60 13.63 -20.96
CA VAL A 155 4.13 12.79 -22.08
C VAL A 155 2.61 12.87 -22.13
N TYR A 156 2.05 12.94 -23.34
CA TYR A 156 0.61 13.02 -23.56
C TYR A 156 0.13 11.78 -24.34
N PRO A 157 -0.49 10.79 -23.68
CA PRO A 157 -1.22 9.74 -24.37
C PRO A 157 -2.48 10.31 -25.04
N GLU A 158 -2.94 9.71 -26.13
CA GLU A 158 -4.24 10.07 -26.72
C GLU A 158 -5.38 9.87 -25.69
N GLU A 159 -6.31 10.82 -25.70
CA GLU A 159 -7.36 11.06 -24.70
C GLU A 159 -8.09 9.77 -24.24
N ILE A 160 -8.17 9.59 -22.92
CA ILE A 160 -8.93 8.49 -22.31
C ILE A 160 -10.41 8.89 -22.23
N ASN A 161 -11.22 8.57 -23.24
CA ASN A 161 -12.67 8.57 -23.04
C ASN A 161 -13.08 7.26 -22.35
N MET A 162 -13.00 7.21 -21.01
CA MET A 162 -13.56 6.10 -20.21
C MET A 162 -15.10 6.01 -20.29
N ALA A 163 -15.76 7.00 -20.90
CA ALA A 163 -17.19 6.95 -21.19
C ALA A 163 -17.44 7.46 -22.61
N THR A 164 -17.81 6.55 -23.52
CA THR A 164 -18.33 6.81 -24.88
C THR A 164 -17.34 7.39 -25.91
N GLY A 165 -16.99 6.60 -26.95
CA GLY A 165 -16.27 7.12 -28.11
C GLY A 165 -16.16 6.12 -29.28
N PRO A 166 -16.29 6.54 -30.54
CA PRO A 166 -16.78 5.71 -31.65
C PRO A 166 -15.71 4.82 -32.30
N GLN A 167 -16.15 3.74 -32.95
CA GLN A 167 -15.34 2.96 -33.90
C GLN A 167 -14.71 3.92 -34.94
N LYS A 168 -13.39 4.02 -34.99
CA LYS A 168 -12.69 4.71 -36.07
C LYS A 168 -11.68 3.80 -36.76
N THR A 169 -11.69 3.95 -38.07
CA THR A 169 -11.10 3.12 -39.10
C THR A 169 -9.58 3.30 -39.20
N TRP A 170 -8.88 2.18 -39.32
CA TRP A 170 -7.45 2.06 -39.58
C TRP A 170 -7.01 2.79 -40.87
N ARG A 171 -6.28 3.91 -40.73
CA ARG A 171 -5.36 4.44 -41.76
C ARG A 171 -4.22 5.26 -41.12
N SER A 172 -3.02 4.69 -41.03
CA SER A 172 -1.74 5.17 -41.62
C SER A 172 -0.52 4.56 -40.89
N PRO A 173 0.68 4.49 -41.53
CA PRO A 173 1.80 3.66 -41.12
C PRO A 173 2.91 4.42 -40.36
N THR A 174 2.55 5.34 -39.47
CA THR A 174 3.55 6.05 -38.66
C THR A 174 3.66 5.35 -37.31
N VAL A 175 4.77 4.63 -37.09
CA VAL A 175 5.07 3.99 -35.81
C VAL A 175 5.24 5.10 -34.77
N ARG A 176 4.18 5.38 -34.02
CA ARG A 176 4.23 6.22 -32.83
C ARG A 176 4.69 5.35 -31.66
N LYS A 177 5.59 5.85 -30.82
CA LYS A 177 6.01 5.13 -29.62
C LYS A 177 4.80 4.83 -28.74
N LEU A 178 4.74 3.62 -28.21
CA LEU A 178 3.67 3.14 -27.33
C LEU A 178 4.12 3.28 -25.87
N LEU A 179 3.22 3.77 -25.01
CA LEU A 179 3.38 3.68 -23.57
C LEU A 179 2.74 2.38 -23.09
N HIS A 180 3.53 1.51 -22.45
CA HIS A 180 3.04 0.31 -21.78
C HIS A 180 2.84 0.60 -20.30
N VAL A 181 1.66 0.27 -19.79
CA VAL A 181 1.38 0.31 -18.35
C VAL A 181 1.40 -1.12 -17.84
N LEU A 182 2.17 -1.32 -16.77
CA LEU A 182 2.32 -2.55 -16.01
C LEU A 182 1.72 -2.27 -14.63
N TYR A 183 1.01 -3.23 -14.03
CA TYR A 183 0.30 -3.03 -12.77
C TYR A 183 0.64 -4.11 -11.77
#